data_AF-A0A8T0FL17-F1
#
_entry.id   AF-A0A8T0FL17-F1
#
_cell.length_a   1.000
_cell.length_b   1.000
_cell.length_c   1.000
_cell.angle_alpha   90.00
_cell.angle_beta   90.00
_cell.angle_gamma   90.00
#
_symmetry.space_group_name_H-M   'P 1'
#
loop_
_entity.id
_entity.type
_entity.pdbx_description
1 polymer ?
#
loop_
_entity_poly.entity_id
_entity_poly.type
_entity_poly.pdbx_seq_one_letter_code
_entity_poly.pdbx_strand_id
1 'polypeptide(L)'
;MAANGGSTKRFVLHVLGGIFDPIGFLGPFIMKLKIFIKNCGLKKIDWNSELPPLLDYKWQLWCSEIEQLNDKFIPRHYLSGLNSCDFISFDIHSFSDASMKAYGCVVYLRETTGENRIQPYACFGYGWGISASDLAQNSLWWHGPPWLNQPSEYWPNKVENEKPTGDLEIRSEVEIISQCKCAVYDSEFVLDLNKYSDLSSVENYSFEAELNWIKYEQNLVYCSELECIKNGKQISKKSSLYYFAPFFNKLRVLRVRGRLEESDLSDNKIHPILLPKQSKFTDFLISREHKKVCHGRVFAALAKIRSAFWIPRGRQIEKGFENLSHLQEILIETYCTINAQLPKSRVLEKHPFTVTGIDFTDPVSIRSGKDANQKSYITLFTCAVTRALHIELVTDITTKNFILS
;
A
#
# COMPACT_ATOMS: atom_id res chain seq x y z
N MET A 1 -32.17 -0.42 19.01
CA MET A 1 -30.92 0.01 19.69
C MET A 1 -31.25 0.86 20.93
N ALA A 2 -32.00 0.33 21.90
CA ALA A 2 -32.28 1.04 23.14
C ALA A 2 -31.63 0.26 24.30
N ALA A 3 -30.69 0.90 25.00
CA ALA A 3 -30.16 0.36 26.24
C ALA A 3 -31.18 0.64 27.34
N ASN A 4 -31.60 -0.39 28.08
CA ASN A 4 -32.28 -0.22 29.36
C ASN A 4 -31.24 0.27 30.38
N GLY A 5 -31.00 1.59 30.39
CA GLY A 5 -30.00 2.29 31.20
C GLY A 5 -29.62 3.61 30.52
N GLY A 6 -29.43 4.69 31.28
CA GLY A 6 -29.16 6.02 30.74
C GLY A 6 -28.03 6.03 29.71
N SER A 7 -28.25 6.67 28.56
CA SER A 7 -27.27 6.69 27.47
C SER A 7 -26.11 7.61 27.83
N THR A 8 -24.87 7.18 27.60
CA THR A 8 -23.65 7.98 27.85
C THR A 8 -23.07 8.49 26.54
N LYS A 9 -22.29 9.58 26.61
CA LYS A 9 -21.55 10.09 25.45
C LYS A 9 -20.63 9.04 24.82
N ARG A 10 -19.99 8.20 25.65
CA ARG A 10 -19.16 7.07 25.18
C ARG A 10 -19.99 6.03 24.43
N PHE A 11 -21.18 5.69 24.91
CA PHE A 11 -22.07 4.76 24.22
C PHE A 11 -22.51 5.30 22.85
N VAL A 12 -22.87 6.58 22.77
CA VAL A 12 -23.25 7.22 21.51
C VAL A 12 -22.10 7.19 20.48
N LEU A 13 -20.87 7.45 20.92
CA LEU A 13 -19.69 7.37 20.05
C LEU A 13 -19.42 5.93 19.58
N HIS A 14 -19.61 4.95 20.46
CA HIS A 14 -19.50 3.54 20.10
C HIS A 14 -20.52 3.15 19.01
N VAL A 15 -21.78 3.59 19.15
CA VAL A 15 -22.79 3.36 18.11
C VAL A 15 -22.41 4.05 16.81
N LEU A 16 -21.97 5.31 16.84
CA LEU A 16 -21.50 6.02 15.65
C LEU A 16 -20.37 5.27 14.93
N GLY A 17 -19.40 4.71 15.68
CA GLY A 17 -18.30 3.92 15.13
C GLY A 17 -18.72 2.54 14.60
N GLY A 18 -19.86 2.01 15.05
CA GLY A 18 -20.41 0.73 14.59
C GLY A 18 -21.21 0.82 13.29
N ILE A 19 -21.49 2.02 12.78
CA ILE A 19 -22.22 2.19 11.51
C ILE A 19 -21.25 1.95 10.35
N PHE A 20 -21.47 0.86 9.61
CA PHE A 20 -20.70 0.54 8.42
C PHE A 20 -21.26 1.24 7.19
N ASP A 21 -20.76 2.44 6.89
CA ASP A 21 -21.09 3.23 5.71
C ASP A 21 -19.81 3.75 5.03
N PRO A 22 -19.04 2.88 4.34
CA PRO A 22 -17.76 3.26 3.74
C PRO A 22 -17.89 4.27 2.59
N ILE A 23 -19.08 4.38 1.99
CA ILE A 23 -19.36 5.23 0.82
C ILE A 23 -20.11 6.51 1.20
N GLY A 24 -20.69 6.58 2.40
CA GLY A 24 -21.32 7.80 2.92
C GLY A 24 -22.78 7.98 2.49
N PHE A 25 -23.48 6.93 2.05
CA PHE A 25 -24.89 7.07 1.66
C PHE A 25 -25.80 7.53 2.79
N LEU A 26 -25.48 7.11 4.01
CA LEU A 26 -26.15 7.53 5.24
C LEU A 26 -25.53 8.82 5.79
N GLY A 27 -24.54 9.40 5.11
CA GLY A 27 -23.80 10.60 5.50
C GLY A 27 -24.69 11.74 6.01
N PRO A 28 -25.78 12.14 5.32
CA PRO A 28 -26.71 13.16 5.79
C PRO A 28 -27.38 12.82 7.14
N PHE A 29 -27.75 11.55 7.34
CA PHE A 29 -28.36 11.08 8.58
C PHE A 29 -27.34 10.93 9.72
N ILE A 30 -26.16 10.38 9.43
CA ILE A 30 -25.02 10.24 10.35
C ILE A 30 -24.49 11.61 10.79
N MET A 31 -24.58 12.63 9.93
CA MET A 31 -24.12 13.99 10.26
C MET A 31 -24.84 14.57 11.47
N LYS A 32 -26.14 14.28 11.67
CA LYS A 32 -26.87 14.67 12.88
C LYS A 32 -26.20 14.11 14.14
N LEU A 33 -25.74 12.87 14.09
CA LEU A 33 -25.08 12.20 15.21
C LEU A 33 -23.67 12.77 15.46
N LYS A 34 -22.91 13.08 14.41
CA LYS A 34 -21.61 13.76 14.51
C LYS A 34 -21.75 15.16 15.16
N ILE A 35 -22.76 15.93 14.73
CA ILE A 35 -23.09 17.23 15.33
C ILE A 35 -23.53 17.07 16.79
N PHE A 36 -24.30 16.02 17.10
CA PHE A 36 -24.72 15.71 18.47
C PHE A 36 -23.52 15.46 19.40
N ILE A 37 -22.54 14.65 19.00
CA ILE A 37 -21.33 14.40 19.78
C ILE A 37 -20.50 15.68 19.95
N LYS A 38 -20.37 16.49 18.89
CA LYS A 38 -19.71 17.81 18.95
C LYS A 38 -20.39 18.71 20.00
N ASN A 39 -21.72 18.78 20.00
CA ASN A 39 -22.48 19.56 20.97
C ASN A 39 -22.32 19.05 22.41
N CYS A 40 -22.25 17.73 22.62
CA CYS A 40 -21.95 17.15 23.93
C CYS A 40 -20.56 17.56 24.43
N GLY A 41 -19.58 17.62 23.52
CA GLY A 41 -18.24 18.15 23.80
C GLY A 41 -18.24 19.63 24.21
N LEU A 42 -18.95 20.48 23.46
CA LEU A 42 -19.07 21.91 23.75
C LEU A 42 -19.73 22.18 25.12
N LYS A 43 -20.68 21.33 25.51
CA LYS A 43 -21.34 21.37 26.83
C LYS A 43 -20.52 20.73 27.96
N LYS A 44 -19.29 20.28 27.68
CA LYS A 44 -18.37 19.63 28.65
C LYS A 44 -18.99 18.44 29.39
N ILE A 45 -19.85 17.67 28.72
CA ILE A 45 -20.43 16.43 29.27
C ILE A 45 -19.33 15.37 29.37
N ASP A 46 -19.22 14.73 30.54
CA ASP A 46 -18.26 13.66 30.78
C ASP A 46 -18.57 12.42 29.91
N TRP A 47 -17.54 11.63 29.62
CA TRP A 47 -17.69 10.45 28.75
C TRP A 47 -18.60 9.38 29.33
N ASN A 48 -18.62 9.22 30.66
CA ASN A 48 -19.37 8.17 31.36
C ASN A 48 -20.58 8.69 32.11
N SER A 49 -20.79 10.01 32.17
CA SER A 49 -22.02 10.57 32.74
C SER A 49 -23.22 10.30 31.85
N GLU A 50 -24.38 10.13 32.48
CA GLU A 50 -25.66 10.07 31.77
C GLU A 50 -25.92 11.36 30.99
N LEU A 51 -26.52 11.21 29.81
CA LEU A 51 -26.92 12.36 29.00
C LEU A 51 -28.03 13.15 29.70
N PRO A 52 -27.97 14.50 29.69
CA PRO A 52 -29.06 15.34 30.16
C PRO A 52 -30.39 14.97 29.47
N PRO A 53 -31.55 15.10 30.14
CA PRO A 53 -32.84 14.61 29.63
C PRO A 53 -33.18 15.06 28.19
N LEU A 54 -32.87 16.30 27.84
CA LEU A 54 -33.10 16.84 26.49
C LEU A 54 -32.20 16.20 25.43
N LEU A 55 -30.96 15.85 25.79
CA LEU A 55 -30.02 15.20 24.87
C LEU A 55 -30.30 13.71 24.76
N ASP A 56 -30.68 13.07 25.86
CA ASP A 56 -31.13 11.67 25.83
C ASP A 56 -32.39 11.53 24.96
N TYR A 57 -33.38 12.42 25.11
CA TYR A 57 -34.55 12.45 24.21
C TYR A 57 -34.16 12.55 22.72
N LYS A 58 -33.24 13.45 22.37
CA LYS A 58 -32.75 13.60 20.98
C LYS A 58 -32.01 12.36 20.49
N TRP A 59 -31.28 11.68 21.37
CA TRP A 59 -30.61 10.43 21.07
C TRP A 59 -31.62 9.31 20.80
N GLN A 60 -32.60 9.12 21.69
CA GLN A 60 -33.67 8.13 21.50
C GLN A 60 -34.46 8.37 20.21
N LEU A 61 -34.77 9.64 19.89
CA LEU A 61 -35.41 10.00 18.63
C LEU A 61 -34.56 9.57 17.42
N TRP A 62 -33.27 9.87 17.42
CA TRP A 62 -32.36 9.44 16.36
C TRP A 62 -32.30 7.91 16.24
N CYS A 63 -32.28 7.19 17.37
CA CYS A 63 -32.33 5.73 17.38
C CYS A 63 -33.63 5.16 16.80
N SER A 64 -34.78 5.82 17.00
CA SER A 64 -36.04 5.39 16.39
C SER A 64 -36.11 5.69 14.88
N GLU A 65 -35.41 6.73 14.42
CA GLU A 65 -35.42 7.12 13.00
C GLU A 65 -34.66 6.11 12.13
N ILE A 66 -33.62 5.44 12.65
CA ILE A 66 -32.77 4.54 11.86
C ILE A 66 -33.53 3.39 11.19
N GLU A 67 -34.61 2.90 11.84
CA GLU A 67 -35.41 1.78 11.32
C GLU A 67 -36.08 2.11 9.98
N GLN A 68 -36.33 3.40 9.71
CA GLN A 68 -36.94 3.88 8.47
C GLN A 68 -36.00 3.78 7.27
N LEU A 69 -34.70 3.52 7.49
CA LEU A 69 -33.69 3.37 6.43
C LEU A 69 -33.39 1.90 6.10
N ASN A 70 -33.98 0.93 6.80
CA ASN A 70 -33.75 -0.50 6.59
C ASN A 70 -34.18 -0.99 5.20
N ASP A 71 -35.17 -0.34 4.60
CA ASP A 71 -35.75 -0.75 3.30
C ASP A 71 -34.97 -0.17 2.09
N LYS A 72 -33.86 0.55 2.33
CA LYS A 72 -33.06 1.15 1.27
C LYS A 72 -31.90 0.23 0.89
N PHE A 73 -31.99 -0.32 -0.31
CA PHE A 73 -30.96 -1.17 -0.90
C PHE A 73 -30.10 -0.38 -1.86
N ILE A 74 -28.79 -0.50 -1.71
CA ILE A 74 -27.82 0.14 -2.58
C ILE A 74 -27.19 -0.95 -3.44
N PRO A 75 -27.29 -0.86 -4.78
CA PRO A 75 -26.65 -1.81 -5.67
C PRO A 75 -25.14 -1.81 -5.43
N ARG A 76 -24.57 -2.96 -5.06
CA ARG A 76 -23.10 -3.10 -4.92
C ARG A 76 -22.39 -3.01 -6.27
N HIS A 77 -23.08 -3.40 -7.34
CA HIS A 77 -22.58 -3.36 -8.70
C HIS A 77 -23.52 -2.49 -9.53
N TYR A 78 -23.05 -1.30 -9.92
CA TYR A 78 -23.84 -0.36 -10.72
C TYR A 78 -24.05 -0.84 -12.16
N LEU A 79 -23.23 -1.79 -12.64
CA LEU A 79 -23.18 -2.24 -14.03
C LEU A 79 -23.74 -3.66 -14.23
N SER A 80 -24.48 -4.23 -13.26
CA SER A 80 -24.86 -5.66 -13.25
C SER A 80 -25.85 -6.11 -14.33
N GLY A 81 -26.44 -5.18 -15.09
CA GLY A 81 -27.51 -5.47 -16.05
C GLY A 81 -27.14 -5.23 -17.51
N LEU A 82 -25.87 -4.97 -17.82
CA LEU A 82 -25.48 -4.44 -19.12
C LEU A 82 -24.45 -5.32 -19.81
N ASN A 83 -24.71 -5.68 -21.06
CA ASN A 83 -23.74 -6.34 -21.92
C ASN A 83 -22.70 -5.32 -22.39
N SER A 84 -21.43 -5.72 -22.49
CA SER A 84 -20.28 -4.88 -22.87
C SER A 84 -20.41 -4.14 -24.22
N CYS A 85 -21.48 -4.39 -24.98
CA CYS A 85 -21.73 -3.85 -26.31
C CYS A 85 -22.70 -2.64 -26.33
N ASP A 86 -23.33 -2.30 -25.21
CA ASP A 86 -24.45 -1.33 -25.18
C ASP A 86 -24.05 0.06 -24.66
N PHE A 87 -22.75 0.40 -24.55
CA PHE A 87 -22.30 1.63 -23.88
C PHE A 87 -21.69 2.66 -24.82
N ILE A 88 -22.00 3.95 -24.59
CA ILE A 88 -21.45 5.09 -25.32
C ILE A 88 -20.45 5.88 -24.45
N SER A 89 -20.81 6.23 -23.20
CA SER A 89 -19.96 7.04 -22.32
C SER A 89 -20.36 6.99 -20.85
N PHE A 90 -19.42 7.32 -19.97
CA PHE A 90 -19.66 7.59 -18.55
C PHE A 90 -19.23 9.02 -18.20
N ASP A 91 -20.07 9.72 -17.45
CA ASP A 91 -19.78 11.04 -16.88
C ASP A 91 -19.83 10.97 -15.36
N ILE A 92 -18.93 11.69 -14.69
CA ILE A 92 -18.95 11.83 -13.23
C ILE A 92 -19.38 13.26 -12.91
N HIS A 93 -20.39 13.39 -12.05
CA HIS A 93 -20.95 14.67 -11.65
C HIS A 93 -20.86 14.83 -10.14
N SER A 94 -20.02 15.75 -9.67
CA SER A 94 -19.89 16.12 -8.26
C SER A 94 -20.68 17.39 -7.96
N PHE A 95 -21.47 17.37 -6.89
CA PHE A 95 -22.14 18.53 -6.33
C PHE A 95 -21.67 18.71 -4.90
N SER A 96 -21.17 19.88 -4.56
CA SER A 96 -20.73 20.22 -3.22
C SER A 96 -21.43 21.47 -2.70
N ASP A 97 -21.73 21.47 -1.41
CA ASP A 97 -22.32 22.62 -0.71
C ASP A 97 -21.75 22.71 0.71
N ALA A 98 -21.82 23.89 1.31
CA ALA A 98 -21.20 24.19 2.60
C ALA A 98 -22.13 25.01 3.49
N SER A 99 -22.12 24.72 4.79
CA SER A 99 -22.57 25.66 5.84
C SER A 99 -21.56 25.78 6.96
N MET A 100 -21.81 26.78 7.80
CA MET A 100 -21.26 26.90 9.15
C MET A 100 -21.30 25.60 9.99
N LYS A 101 -22.19 24.64 9.70
CA LYS A 101 -22.35 23.41 10.51
C LYS A 101 -21.65 22.20 9.90
N ALA A 102 -21.70 22.05 8.57
CA ALA A 102 -21.13 20.91 7.87
C ALA A 102 -20.94 21.24 6.38
N TYR A 103 -20.00 20.53 5.76
CA TYR A 103 -19.87 20.43 4.31
C TYR A 103 -20.66 19.23 3.82
N GLY A 104 -21.19 19.32 2.61
CA GLY A 104 -21.84 18.25 1.88
C GLY A 104 -21.22 18.07 0.49
N CYS A 105 -21.09 16.83 0.04
CA CYS A 105 -20.76 16.50 -1.34
C CYS A 105 -21.50 15.25 -1.74
N VAL A 106 -22.00 15.21 -2.97
CA VAL A 106 -22.57 14.02 -3.57
C VAL A 106 -22.00 13.84 -4.98
N VAL A 107 -21.66 12.60 -5.32
CA VAL A 107 -21.12 12.24 -6.63
C VAL A 107 -22.09 11.30 -7.31
N TYR A 108 -22.46 11.61 -8.54
CA TYR A 108 -23.26 10.76 -9.41
C TYR A 108 -22.41 10.25 -10.56
N LEU A 109 -22.54 8.95 -10.85
CA LEU A 109 -22.06 8.34 -12.09
C LEU A 109 -23.22 8.31 -13.08
N ARG A 110 -23.09 9.03 -14.19
CA ARG A 110 -24.06 9.07 -15.28
C ARG A 110 -23.59 8.16 -16.40
N GLU A 111 -24.43 7.22 -16.77
CA GLU A 111 -24.19 6.32 -17.90
C GLU A 111 -24.99 6.77 -19.13
N THR A 112 -24.38 6.68 -20.31
CA THR A 112 -25.06 6.80 -21.61
C THR A 112 -24.89 5.52 -22.41
N THR A 113 -25.99 4.86 -22.75
CA THR A 113 -26.03 3.61 -23.55
C THR A 113 -26.34 3.85 -25.03
N GLY A 114 -26.11 2.84 -25.87
CA GLY A 114 -26.42 2.80 -27.30
C GLY A 114 -27.89 3.12 -27.64
N GLU A 115 -28.80 2.83 -26.71
CA GLU A 115 -30.24 3.14 -26.82
C GLU A 115 -30.62 4.53 -26.27
N ASN A 116 -29.64 5.41 -26.00
CA ASN A 116 -29.83 6.72 -25.35
C ASN A 116 -30.48 6.65 -23.96
N ARG A 117 -30.41 5.50 -23.27
CA ARG A 117 -30.83 5.42 -21.87
C ARG A 117 -29.77 6.14 -21.02
N ILE A 118 -30.22 7.12 -20.25
CA ILE A 118 -29.40 7.92 -19.34
C ILE A 118 -29.82 7.60 -17.91
N GLN A 119 -28.90 7.12 -17.09
CA GLN A 119 -29.15 6.82 -15.67
C GLN A 119 -28.01 7.35 -14.79
N PRO A 120 -28.31 8.21 -13.80
CA PRO A 120 -27.41 8.59 -12.75
C PRO A 120 -27.53 7.61 -11.58
N TYR A 121 -26.38 7.18 -11.10
CA TYR A 121 -26.25 6.41 -9.88
C TYR A 121 -25.58 7.29 -8.83
N ALA A 122 -26.22 7.46 -7.67
CA ALA A 122 -25.54 8.04 -6.53
C ALA A 122 -24.39 7.10 -6.13
N CYS A 123 -23.16 7.61 -6.13
CA CYS A 123 -21.94 6.83 -5.91
C CYS A 123 -21.24 7.16 -4.61
N PHE A 124 -21.46 8.35 -4.06
CA PHE A 124 -20.84 8.81 -2.83
C PHE A 124 -21.61 10.01 -2.30
N GLY A 125 -21.73 10.13 -0.98
CA GLY A 125 -22.45 11.22 -0.34
C GLY A 125 -21.88 11.59 1.02
N TYR A 126 -21.88 12.86 1.37
CA TYR A 126 -21.98 13.30 2.75
C TYR A 126 -22.79 14.59 2.73
N GLY A 127 -23.62 14.83 3.73
CA GLY A 127 -24.60 15.91 3.61
C GLY A 127 -25.09 16.46 4.93
N TRP A 128 -25.98 17.42 4.78
CA TRP A 128 -26.65 18.16 5.84
C TRP A 128 -27.41 17.21 6.77
N GLY A 129 -27.47 17.54 8.06
CA GLY A 129 -28.16 16.74 9.06
C GLY A 129 -29.67 16.66 8.84
N ILE A 130 -30.16 15.64 8.14
CA ILE A 130 -31.59 15.42 7.84
C ILE A 130 -32.17 14.22 8.62
N SER A 131 -33.50 14.13 8.72
CA SER A 131 -34.15 12.97 9.33
C SER A 131 -34.07 11.74 8.42
N ALA A 132 -34.26 10.55 9.00
CA ALA A 132 -34.31 9.32 8.22
C ALA A 132 -35.45 9.33 7.19
N SER A 133 -36.64 9.82 7.56
CA SER A 133 -37.78 9.94 6.64
C SER A 133 -37.47 10.86 5.46
N ASP A 134 -36.87 12.01 5.74
CA ASP A 134 -36.53 12.98 4.70
C ASP A 134 -35.46 12.38 3.77
N LEU A 135 -34.43 11.74 4.32
CA LEU A 135 -33.41 11.06 3.53
C LEU A 135 -34.04 9.96 2.66
N ALA A 136 -34.92 9.14 3.23
CA ALA A 136 -35.55 8.03 2.52
C ALA A 136 -36.44 8.48 1.35
N GLN A 137 -37.07 9.65 1.46
CA GLN A 137 -37.98 10.20 0.45
C GLN A 137 -37.30 11.17 -0.53
N ASN A 138 -36.07 11.58 -0.25
CA ASN A 138 -35.35 12.57 -1.05
C ASN A 138 -34.87 11.98 -2.39
N SER A 139 -35.66 12.14 -3.45
CA SER A 139 -35.28 11.66 -4.78
C SER A 139 -34.02 12.35 -5.31
N LEU A 140 -33.79 13.62 -4.95
CA LEU A 140 -32.60 14.36 -5.35
C LEU A 140 -31.33 13.69 -4.83
N TRP A 141 -31.33 13.14 -3.61
CA TRP A 141 -30.19 12.44 -3.03
C TRP A 141 -29.91 11.09 -3.71
N TRP A 142 -30.96 10.33 -4.02
CA TRP A 142 -30.82 8.97 -4.57
C TRP A 142 -30.66 8.94 -6.10
N HIS A 143 -31.23 9.91 -6.80
CA HIS A 143 -31.32 9.93 -8.27
C HIS A 143 -30.74 11.19 -8.90
N GLY A 144 -30.24 12.13 -8.11
CA GLY A 144 -29.70 13.38 -8.63
C GLY A 144 -30.77 14.31 -9.20
N PRO A 145 -30.37 15.46 -9.75
CA PRO A 145 -31.30 16.42 -10.30
C PRO A 145 -31.95 15.90 -11.59
N PRO A 146 -33.22 16.24 -11.88
CA PRO A 146 -33.95 15.69 -13.03
C PRO A 146 -33.24 15.88 -14.38
N TRP A 147 -32.57 17.01 -14.58
CA TRP A 147 -31.82 17.31 -15.81
C TRP A 147 -30.60 16.41 -16.02
N LEU A 148 -30.08 15.75 -14.97
CA LEU A 148 -28.96 14.81 -15.10
C LEU A 148 -29.38 13.53 -15.85
N ASN A 149 -30.68 13.21 -15.82
CA ASN A 149 -31.30 12.15 -16.63
C ASN A 149 -31.53 12.57 -18.08
N GLN A 150 -31.18 13.79 -18.48
CA GLN A 150 -31.42 14.32 -19.83
C GLN A 150 -30.09 14.49 -20.59
N PRO A 151 -30.14 14.63 -21.93
CA PRO A 151 -28.99 15.02 -22.73
C PRO A 151 -28.40 16.36 -22.28
N SER A 152 -27.11 16.58 -22.55
CA SER A 152 -26.36 17.77 -22.12
C SER A 152 -26.93 19.10 -22.60
N GLU A 153 -27.79 19.08 -23.62
CA GLU A 153 -28.49 20.25 -24.17
C GLU A 153 -29.51 20.86 -23.20
N TYR A 154 -30.05 20.05 -22.28
CA TYR A 154 -31.06 20.48 -21.30
C TYR A 154 -30.45 20.89 -19.95
N TRP A 155 -29.12 20.92 -19.86
CA TRP A 155 -28.45 21.30 -18.63
C TRP A 155 -28.60 22.80 -18.38
N PRO A 156 -28.64 23.24 -17.11
CA PRO A 156 -28.69 24.66 -16.80
C PRO A 156 -27.47 25.36 -17.44
N ASN A 157 -27.73 26.33 -18.31
CA ASN A 157 -26.69 27.21 -18.85
C ASN A 157 -25.96 27.87 -17.67
N LYS A 158 -24.64 28.08 -17.80
CA LYS A 158 -23.87 28.87 -16.83
C LYS A 158 -24.54 30.23 -16.67
N VAL A 159 -25.35 30.40 -15.63
CA VAL A 159 -25.91 31.69 -15.29
C VAL A 159 -24.75 32.51 -14.75
N GLU A 160 -24.31 33.51 -15.51
CA GLU A 160 -23.51 34.61 -14.95
C GLU A 160 -24.38 35.32 -13.92
N ASN A 161 -24.33 34.86 -12.66
CA ASN A 161 -24.98 35.55 -11.58
C ASN A 161 -24.08 36.69 -11.13
N GLU A 162 -24.62 37.91 -11.14
CA GLU A 162 -24.01 39.12 -10.60
C GLU A 162 -23.45 38.85 -9.20
N LYS A 163 -22.23 39.34 -8.94
CA LYS A 163 -21.58 39.23 -7.63
C LYS A 163 -22.52 39.82 -6.57
N PRO A 164 -22.90 39.08 -5.52
CA PRO A 164 -23.75 39.62 -4.48
C PRO A 164 -23.00 40.75 -3.76
N THR A 165 -23.59 41.94 -3.75
CA THR A 165 -23.10 43.11 -3.02
C THR A 165 -23.48 42.97 -1.54
N GLY A 166 -22.59 42.36 -0.76
CA GLY A 166 -22.70 42.29 0.70
C GLY A 166 -21.72 41.27 1.29
N ASP A 167 -21.32 41.49 2.55
CA ASP A 167 -20.47 40.57 3.34
C ASP A 167 -21.21 39.27 3.71
N LEU A 168 -21.58 38.48 2.69
CA LEU A 168 -22.12 37.14 2.81
C LEU A 168 -21.15 36.14 2.18
N GLU A 169 -21.04 34.98 2.85
CA GLU A 169 -20.11 33.88 2.59
C GLU A 169 -19.73 33.69 1.10
N ILE A 170 -18.43 33.63 0.85
CA ILE A 170 -17.85 33.27 -0.45
C ILE A 170 -18.36 31.87 -0.81
N ARG A 171 -19.35 31.80 -1.69
CA ARG A 171 -19.72 30.56 -2.40
C ARG A 171 -18.57 30.24 -3.33
N SER A 172 -17.83 29.17 -3.04
CA SER A 172 -16.87 28.60 -3.97
C SER A 172 -17.64 28.22 -5.23
N GLU A 173 -17.17 28.69 -6.39
CA GLU A 173 -17.75 28.34 -7.68
C GLU A 173 -17.86 26.81 -7.83
N VAL A 174 -18.95 26.35 -8.45
CA VAL A 174 -19.03 24.99 -8.98
C VAL A 174 -18.14 24.95 -10.22
N GLU A 175 -16.84 24.79 -10.03
CA GLU A 175 -15.99 24.33 -11.12
C GLU A 175 -16.36 22.88 -11.41
N ILE A 176 -16.81 22.61 -12.64
CA ILE A 176 -16.86 21.25 -13.18
C ILE A 176 -15.40 20.82 -13.37
N ILE A 177 -14.78 20.35 -12.28
CA ILE A 177 -13.43 19.82 -12.33
C ILE A 177 -13.57 18.41 -12.92
N SER A 178 -13.35 18.33 -14.23
CA SER A 178 -13.19 17.12 -15.05
C SER A 178 -14.44 16.57 -15.75
N GLN A 179 -14.61 16.95 -17.03
CA GLN A 179 -15.22 16.04 -18.01
C GLN A 179 -14.17 14.98 -18.40
N CYS A 180 -14.15 13.85 -17.69
CA CYS A 180 -13.43 12.68 -18.18
C CYS A 180 -14.24 12.04 -19.31
N LYS A 181 -13.93 12.35 -20.57
CA LYS A 181 -14.27 11.43 -21.67
C LYS A 181 -13.38 10.20 -21.55
N CYS A 182 -13.77 9.26 -20.70
CA CYS A 182 -13.20 7.93 -20.73
C CYS A 182 -13.71 7.25 -22.01
N ALA A 183 -12.89 7.25 -23.06
CA ALA A 183 -13.00 6.19 -24.07
C ALA A 183 -12.76 4.88 -23.31
N VAL A 184 -13.83 4.13 -23.07
CA VAL A 184 -13.78 2.85 -22.37
C VAL A 184 -12.97 1.88 -23.23
N TYR A 185 -11.70 1.73 -22.92
CA TYR A 185 -10.91 0.58 -23.36
C TYR A 185 -11.16 -0.56 -22.38
N ASP A 186 -12.25 -1.29 -22.56
CA ASP A 186 -12.43 -2.72 -22.25
C ASP A 186 -11.74 -3.28 -20.97
N SER A 187 -11.68 -2.53 -19.87
CA SER A 187 -11.02 -2.97 -18.63
C SER A 187 -11.89 -2.72 -17.41
N GLU A 188 -12.31 -3.81 -16.78
CA GLU A 188 -12.77 -3.87 -15.39
C GLU A 188 -11.87 -3.00 -14.50
N PHE A 189 -12.49 -2.26 -13.59
CA PHE A 189 -11.91 -1.30 -12.66
C PHE A 189 -10.49 -1.67 -12.17
N VAL A 190 -9.46 -1.14 -12.83
CA VAL A 190 -8.07 -1.34 -12.42
C VAL A 190 -7.80 -0.38 -11.26
N LEU A 191 -7.67 -0.88 -10.01
CA LEU A 191 -7.40 0.00 -8.87
C LEU A 191 -6.11 0.78 -9.11
N ASP A 192 -6.12 2.07 -8.76
CA ASP A 192 -4.96 2.94 -8.85
C ASP A 192 -3.88 2.49 -7.85
N LEU A 193 -2.89 1.77 -8.36
CA LEU A 193 -1.75 1.28 -7.59
C LEU A 193 -0.90 2.41 -7.01
N ASN A 194 -1.05 3.66 -7.48
CA ASN A 194 -0.35 4.80 -6.90
C ASN A 194 -0.71 5.04 -5.44
N LYS A 195 -1.90 4.63 -5.01
CA LYS A 195 -2.39 4.78 -3.63
C LYS A 195 -1.85 3.74 -2.64
N TYR A 196 -1.17 2.70 -3.13
CA TYR A 196 -0.65 1.61 -2.32
C TYR A 196 0.88 1.65 -2.23
N SER A 197 1.43 1.01 -1.20
CA SER A 197 2.87 0.84 -0.97
C SER A 197 3.39 -0.55 -1.35
N ASP A 198 2.51 -1.57 -1.36
CA ASP A 198 2.83 -2.95 -1.73
C ASP A 198 1.55 -3.67 -2.22
N LEU A 199 1.70 -4.76 -2.96
CA LEU A 199 0.61 -5.62 -3.44
C LEU A 199 -0.13 -6.33 -2.29
N SER A 200 0.55 -6.60 -1.17
CA SER A 200 -0.09 -7.19 0.01
C SER A 200 -1.12 -6.26 0.67
N SER A 201 -1.02 -4.95 0.43
CA SER A 201 -1.91 -3.94 0.98
C SER A 201 -3.18 -3.74 0.14
N VAL A 202 -3.29 -4.43 -1.00
CA VAL A 202 -4.46 -4.37 -1.87
C VAL A 202 -5.50 -5.37 -1.37
N GLU A 203 -6.58 -4.85 -0.78
CA GLU A 203 -7.74 -5.67 -0.39
C GLU A 203 -8.30 -6.42 -1.62
N ASN A 204 -8.57 -7.71 -1.49
CA ASN A 204 -9.08 -8.60 -2.55
C ASN A 204 -8.12 -8.89 -3.73
N TYR A 205 -6.81 -8.92 -3.49
CA TYR A 205 -5.87 -9.39 -4.52
C TYR A 205 -6.14 -10.85 -4.94
N SER A 206 -6.73 -11.04 -6.12
CA SER A 206 -7.05 -12.34 -6.73
C SER A 206 -6.19 -12.61 -7.97
N PHE A 207 -6.17 -13.87 -8.42
CA PHE A 207 -5.50 -14.24 -9.67
C PHE A 207 -6.09 -13.50 -10.89
N GLU A 208 -7.40 -13.27 -10.91
CA GLU A 208 -8.08 -12.52 -11.97
C GLU A 208 -7.68 -11.04 -11.97
N ALA A 209 -7.59 -10.44 -10.77
CA ALA A 209 -7.13 -9.06 -10.64
C ALA A 209 -5.67 -8.92 -11.14
N GLU A 210 -4.78 -9.85 -10.77
CA GLU A 210 -3.40 -9.89 -11.27
C GLU A 210 -3.37 -9.95 -12.81
N LEU A 211 -4.17 -10.82 -13.43
CA LEU A 211 -4.26 -10.90 -14.89
C LEU A 211 -4.79 -9.61 -15.54
N ASN A 212 -5.76 -8.94 -14.92
CA ASN A 212 -6.32 -7.70 -15.45
C ASN A 212 -5.32 -6.53 -15.38
N TRP A 213 -4.56 -6.38 -14.29
CA TRP A 213 -3.46 -5.42 -14.24
C TRP A 213 -2.41 -5.71 -15.32
N ILE A 214 -2.04 -6.97 -15.50
CA ILE A 214 -1.07 -7.35 -16.54
C ILE A 214 -1.56 -6.92 -17.92
N LYS A 215 -2.83 -7.19 -18.26
CA LYS A 215 -3.41 -6.77 -19.54
C LYS A 215 -3.42 -5.25 -19.69
N TYR A 216 -3.81 -4.54 -18.63
CA TYR A 216 -3.84 -3.08 -18.61
C TYR A 216 -2.45 -2.49 -18.87
N GLU A 217 -1.44 -2.93 -18.12
CA GLU A 217 -0.04 -2.47 -18.25
C GLU A 217 0.54 -2.80 -19.63
N GLN A 218 0.26 -4.00 -20.15
CA GLN A 218 0.65 -4.36 -21.50
C GLN A 218 -0.01 -3.45 -22.54
N ASN A 219 -1.30 -3.15 -22.38
CA ASN A 219 -2.03 -2.30 -23.31
C ASN A 219 -1.55 -0.85 -23.27
N LEU A 220 -1.22 -0.32 -22.09
CA LEU A 220 -0.67 1.02 -21.94
C LEU A 220 0.68 1.18 -22.65
N VAL A 221 1.59 0.23 -22.48
CA VAL A 221 2.98 0.37 -22.94
C VAL A 221 3.20 -0.19 -24.35
N TYR A 222 2.47 -1.24 -24.72
CA TYR A 222 2.69 -2.00 -25.96
C TYR A 222 1.48 -1.95 -26.91
N CYS A 223 0.65 -0.91 -26.85
CA CYS A 223 -0.58 -0.78 -27.66
C CYS A 223 -0.32 -1.07 -29.16
N SER A 224 0.73 -0.46 -29.72
CA SER A 224 1.07 -0.58 -31.14
C SER A 224 1.49 -2.01 -31.52
N GLU A 225 2.23 -2.70 -30.65
CA GLU A 225 2.64 -4.08 -30.83
C GLU A 225 1.45 -5.03 -30.68
N LEU A 226 0.57 -4.79 -29.71
CA LEU A 226 -0.63 -5.58 -29.48
C LEU A 226 -1.58 -5.51 -30.69
N GLU A 227 -1.78 -4.32 -31.28
CA GLU A 227 -2.55 -4.15 -32.50
C GLU A 227 -1.93 -4.89 -33.69
N CYS A 228 -0.60 -4.86 -33.81
CA CYS A 228 0.11 -5.59 -34.86
C CYS A 228 -0.13 -7.10 -34.71
N ILE A 229 0.03 -7.65 -33.50
CA ILE A 229 -0.18 -9.08 -33.23
C ILE A 229 -1.65 -9.48 -33.42
N LYS A 230 -2.61 -8.66 -32.97
CA LYS A 230 -4.06 -8.90 -33.18
C LYS A 230 -4.42 -9.00 -34.66
N ASN A 231 -3.80 -8.16 -35.49
CA ASN A 231 -4.02 -8.12 -36.93
C ASN A 231 -3.14 -9.11 -37.72
N GLY A 232 -2.40 -10.01 -37.04
CA GLY A 232 -1.49 -10.97 -37.68
C GLY A 232 -0.30 -10.33 -38.40
N LYS A 233 0.01 -9.06 -38.11
CA LYS A 233 1.12 -8.31 -38.69
C LYS A 233 2.39 -8.49 -37.87
N GLN A 234 3.54 -8.45 -38.55
CA GLN A 234 4.83 -8.50 -37.88
C GLN A 234 5.12 -7.19 -37.13
N ILE A 235 5.66 -7.31 -35.92
CA ILE A 235 6.08 -6.16 -35.11
C ILE A 235 7.24 -5.42 -35.77
N SER A 236 7.27 -4.09 -35.63
CA SER A 236 8.36 -3.26 -36.13
C SER A 236 9.72 -3.66 -35.55
N LYS A 237 10.75 -3.72 -36.40
CA LYS A 237 12.16 -3.96 -36.00
C LYS A 237 12.69 -2.96 -34.97
N LYS A 238 12.05 -1.79 -34.85
CA LYS A 238 12.42 -0.75 -33.88
C LYS A 238 11.86 -1.00 -32.47
N SER A 239 10.85 -1.87 -32.35
CA SER A 239 10.26 -2.17 -31.05
C SER A 239 11.23 -2.94 -30.16
N SER A 240 11.21 -2.62 -28.87
CA SER A 240 11.92 -3.39 -27.85
C SER A 240 11.47 -4.85 -27.80
N LEU A 241 10.27 -5.17 -28.32
CA LEU A 241 9.68 -6.50 -28.28
C LEU A 241 10.02 -7.38 -29.48
N TYR A 242 10.64 -6.83 -30.52
CA TYR A 242 10.87 -7.53 -31.79
C TYR A 242 11.61 -8.88 -31.62
N TYR A 243 12.64 -8.92 -30.77
CA TYR A 243 13.46 -10.12 -30.55
C TYR A 243 12.85 -11.15 -29.59
N PHE A 244 11.72 -10.84 -28.95
CA PHE A 244 11.09 -11.75 -27.98
C PHE A 244 9.98 -12.62 -28.59
N ALA A 245 9.74 -12.51 -29.90
CA ALA A 245 8.69 -13.23 -30.62
C ALA A 245 7.36 -13.31 -29.82
N PRO A 246 6.80 -12.16 -29.40
CA PRO A 246 5.71 -12.15 -28.45
C PRO A 246 4.40 -12.61 -29.10
N PHE A 247 3.54 -13.26 -28.31
CA PHE A 247 2.26 -13.79 -28.78
C PHE A 247 1.19 -13.74 -27.67
N PHE A 248 -0.08 -13.83 -28.06
CA PHE A 248 -1.18 -13.96 -27.10
C PHE A 248 -1.44 -15.41 -26.73
N ASN A 249 -1.64 -15.66 -25.44
CA ASN A 249 -2.18 -16.93 -24.96
C ASN A 249 -3.72 -16.94 -24.96
N LYS A 250 -4.31 -18.06 -24.53
CA LYS A 250 -5.77 -18.22 -24.38
C LYS A 250 -6.42 -17.17 -23.47
N LEU A 251 -5.67 -16.61 -22.52
CA LEU A 251 -6.13 -15.58 -21.59
C LEU A 251 -5.94 -14.15 -22.13
N ARG A 252 -5.58 -13.97 -23.41
CA ARG A 252 -5.29 -12.69 -24.06
C ARG A 252 -4.19 -11.87 -23.36
N VAL A 253 -3.22 -12.54 -22.76
CA VAL A 253 -2.03 -11.92 -22.17
C VAL A 253 -0.84 -12.08 -23.11
N LEU A 254 -0.02 -11.05 -23.25
CA LEU A 254 1.19 -11.08 -24.04
C LEU A 254 2.27 -11.93 -23.34
N ARG A 255 2.79 -12.92 -24.05
CA ARG A 255 3.83 -13.84 -23.57
C ARG A 255 4.99 -13.92 -24.55
N VAL A 256 6.14 -14.37 -24.06
CA VAL A 256 7.37 -14.56 -24.84
C VAL A 256 7.44 -15.99 -25.35
N ARG A 257 7.78 -16.18 -26.64
CA ARG A 257 8.18 -17.52 -27.13
C ARG A 257 9.65 -17.77 -26.83
N GLY A 258 9.97 -19.02 -26.52
CA GLY A 258 11.30 -19.47 -26.17
C GLY A 258 11.72 -20.71 -26.96
N ARG A 259 12.88 -21.25 -26.59
CA ARG A 259 13.41 -22.52 -27.17
C ARG A 259 12.97 -23.76 -26.38
N LEU A 260 12.11 -23.58 -25.38
CA LEU A 260 11.70 -24.62 -24.44
C LEU A 260 10.25 -25.09 -24.70
N GLU A 261 9.71 -24.84 -25.90
CA GLU A 261 8.32 -25.21 -26.26
C GLU A 261 8.05 -26.71 -26.09
N GLU A 262 9.05 -27.55 -26.37
CA GLU A 262 8.97 -29.02 -26.26
C GLU A 262 9.41 -29.57 -24.88
N SER A 263 9.51 -28.73 -23.85
CA SER A 263 9.92 -29.16 -22.51
C SER A 263 8.74 -29.52 -21.61
N ASP A 264 8.93 -30.41 -20.64
CA ASP A 264 7.93 -30.79 -19.63
C ASP A 264 7.70 -29.71 -18.55
N LEU A 265 8.09 -28.45 -18.81
CA LEU A 265 7.94 -27.36 -17.87
C LEU A 265 6.52 -26.81 -17.86
N SER A 266 6.17 -26.04 -16.82
CA SER A 266 4.88 -25.35 -16.79
C SER A 266 4.80 -24.25 -17.86
N ASP A 267 3.59 -23.97 -18.35
CA ASP A 267 3.33 -22.95 -19.38
C ASP A 267 3.93 -21.58 -19.05
N ASN A 268 3.93 -21.19 -17.77
CA ASN A 268 4.55 -19.93 -17.32
C ASN A 268 6.09 -19.92 -17.40
N LYS A 269 6.74 -21.09 -17.33
CA LYS A 269 8.19 -21.22 -17.51
C LYS A 269 8.58 -21.31 -18.98
N ILE A 270 7.77 -21.99 -19.78
CA ILE A 270 7.98 -22.11 -21.23
C ILE A 270 7.73 -20.76 -21.90
N HIS A 271 6.62 -20.13 -21.55
CA HIS A 271 6.10 -18.90 -22.11
C HIS A 271 5.87 -17.87 -21.02
N PRO A 272 6.94 -17.23 -20.49
CA PRO A 272 6.80 -16.24 -19.44
C PRO A 272 5.99 -15.03 -19.94
N ILE A 273 5.21 -14.47 -19.02
CA ILE A 273 4.35 -13.30 -19.26
C ILE A 273 5.22 -12.07 -19.43
N LEU A 274 5.01 -11.30 -20.50
CA LEU A 274 5.81 -10.12 -20.78
C LEU A 274 5.33 -8.94 -19.92
N LEU A 275 6.19 -8.34 -19.12
CA LEU A 275 5.84 -7.19 -18.28
C LEU A 275 6.64 -5.94 -18.66
N PRO A 276 6.00 -4.76 -18.73
CA PRO A 276 6.72 -3.52 -18.97
C PRO A 276 7.64 -3.17 -17.80
N LYS A 277 8.86 -2.71 -18.11
CA LYS A 277 9.85 -2.32 -17.09
C LYS A 277 9.39 -1.11 -16.28
N GLN A 278 8.76 -0.12 -16.93
CA GLN A 278 8.40 1.17 -16.34
C GLN A 278 6.96 1.13 -15.85
N SER A 279 6.70 0.32 -14.83
CA SER A 279 5.36 0.14 -14.29
C SER A 279 5.42 -0.08 -12.79
N LYS A 280 4.56 0.64 -12.06
CA LYS A 280 4.45 0.49 -10.60
C LYS A 280 4.00 -0.93 -10.22
N PHE A 281 3.14 -1.55 -11.05
CA PHE A 281 2.75 -2.94 -10.87
C PHE A 281 3.96 -3.89 -10.99
N THR A 282 4.78 -3.69 -12.01
CA THR A 282 6.02 -4.47 -12.19
C THR A 282 6.96 -4.31 -11.00
N ASP A 283 7.13 -3.09 -10.48
CA ASP A 283 7.95 -2.83 -9.29
C ASP A 283 7.44 -3.56 -8.04
N PHE A 284 6.13 -3.55 -7.81
CA PHE A 284 5.56 -4.31 -6.69
C PHE A 284 5.69 -5.82 -6.88
N LEU A 285 5.51 -6.32 -8.11
CA LEU A 285 5.67 -7.73 -8.41
C LEU A 285 7.11 -8.18 -8.18
N ILE A 286 8.08 -7.36 -8.58
CA ILE A 286 9.51 -7.56 -8.30
C ILE A 286 9.75 -7.63 -6.79
N SER A 287 9.21 -6.67 -6.03
CA SER A 287 9.34 -6.63 -4.57
C SER A 287 8.75 -7.89 -3.91
N ARG A 288 7.57 -8.33 -4.34
CA ARG A 288 6.90 -9.56 -3.89
C ARG A 288 7.76 -10.80 -4.13
N GLU A 289 8.27 -10.98 -5.35
CA GLU A 289 9.08 -12.16 -5.69
C GLU A 289 10.45 -12.13 -5.00
N HIS A 290 11.01 -10.95 -4.75
CA HIS A 290 12.25 -10.80 -3.99
C HIS A 290 12.09 -11.16 -2.50
N LYS A 291 10.97 -10.76 -1.87
CA LYS A 291 10.62 -11.21 -0.51
C LYS A 291 10.49 -12.73 -0.43
N LYS A 292 9.91 -13.38 -1.45
CA LYS A 292 9.77 -14.86 -1.51
C LYS A 292 11.10 -15.61 -1.55
N VAL A 293 12.15 -15.02 -2.11
CA VAL A 293 13.50 -15.61 -2.09
C VAL A 293 14.32 -15.15 -0.89
N CYS A 294 13.65 -14.71 0.18
CA CYS A 294 14.27 -14.24 1.44
C CYS A 294 15.35 -13.18 1.19
N HIS A 295 15.06 -12.22 0.31
CA HIS A 295 15.99 -11.16 -0.06
C HIS A 295 17.31 -11.64 -0.69
N GLY A 296 17.27 -12.81 -1.35
CA GLY A 296 18.38 -13.31 -2.13
C GLY A 296 18.90 -12.28 -3.13
N ARG A 297 20.20 -12.39 -3.45
CA ARG A 297 20.87 -11.50 -4.42
C ARG A 297 20.12 -11.46 -5.75
N VAL A 298 20.40 -10.44 -6.55
CA VAL A 298 19.78 -10.15 -7.84
C VAL A 298 19.52 -11.41 -8.69
N PHE A 299 20.49 -12.32 -8.80
CA PHE A 299 20.34 -13.55 -9.57
C PHE A 299 19.22 -14.46 -9.08
N ALA A 300 19.04 -14.60 -7.76
CA ALA A 300 17.98 -15.41 -7.16
C ALA A 300 16.61 -14.79 -7.44
N ALA A 301 16.47 -13.47 -7.24
CA ALA A 301 15.23 -12.74 -7.54
C ALA A 301 14.90 -12.81 -9.03
N LEU A 302 15.88 -12.60 -9.92
CA LEU A 302 15.70 -12.70 -11.37
C LEU A 302 15.34 -14.13 -11.82
N ALA A 303 15.94 -15.16 -11.22
CA ALA A 303 15.59 -16.54 -11.52
C ALA A 303 14.14 -16.83 -11.11
N LYS A 304 13.70 -16.33 -9.95
CA LYS A 304 12.33 -16.46 -9.50
C LYS A 304 11.35 -15.73 -10.41
N ILE A 305 11.63 -14.47 -10.76
CA ILE A 305 10.81 -13.68 -11.69
C ILE A 305 10.71 -14.40 -13.03
N ARG A 306 11.83 -14.85 -13.61
CA ARG A 306 11.87 -15.58 -14.89
C ARG A 306 11.15 -16.92 -14.90
N SER A 307 10.79 -17.46 -13.74
CA SER A 307 9.96 -18.66 -13.67
C SER A 307 8.51 -18.42 -14.10
N ALA A 308 8.08 -17.17 -14.22
CA ALA A 308 6.72 -16.82 -14.67
C ALA A 308 6.62 -15.55 -15.53
N PHE A 309 7.55 -14.60 -15.39
CA PHE A 309 7.49 -13.28 -15.99
C PHE A 309 8.79 -12.92 -16.72
N TRP A 310 8.67 -12.18 -17.80
CA TRP A 310 9.79 -11.66 -18.59
C TRP A 310 9.73 -10.14 -18.66
N ILE A 311 10.68 -9.49 -17.99
CA ILE A 311 10.81 -8.03 -18.00
C ILE A 311 11.97 -7.64 -18.95
N PRO A 312 11.72 -6.87 -20.02
CA PRO A 312 12.78 -6.39 -20.90
C PRO A 312 13.88 -5.66 -20.13
N ARG A 313 15.13 -6.00 -20.43
CA ARG A 313 16.31 -5.48 -19.71
C ARG A 313 16.27 -5.74 -18.20
N GLY A 314 15.69 -6.87 -17.76
CA GLY A 314 15.50 -7.20 -16.35
C GLY A 314 16.75 -7.20 -15.46
N ARG A 315 17.96 -7.40 -16.02
CA ARG A 315 19.21 -7.23 -15.24
C ARG A 315 19.40 -5.80 -14.72
N GLN A 316 18.82 -4.79 -15.37
CA GLN A 316 18.91 -3.41 -14.92
C GLN A 316 17.96 -3.07 -13.75
N ILE A 317 17.17 -4.03 -13.28
CA ILE A 317 16.28 -3.89 -12.11
C ILE A 317 17.10 -3.87 -10.80
N GLU A 318 18.40 -4.19 -10.87
CA GLU A 318 19.38 -4.15 -9.78
C GLU A 318 19.28 -2.92 -8.86
N LYS A 319 19.11 -1.72 -9.43
CA LYS A 319 19.04 -0.45 -8.68
C LYS A 319 17.81 -0.32 -7.78
N GLY A 320 16.74 -1.07 -8.04
CA GLY A 320 15.51 -1.02 -7.23
C GLY A 320 15.61 -1.83 -5.94
N PHE A 321 16.48 -2.84 -5.88
CA PHE A 321 16.64 -3.71 -4.72
C PHE A 321 17.49 -3.07 -3.60
N GLU A 322 18.30 -2.06 -3.93
CA GLU A 322 19.19 -1.35 -2.97
C GLU A 322 18.41 -0.52 -1.94
N ASN A 323 17.17 -0.11 -2.25
CA ASN A 323 16.34 0.73 -1.38
C ASN A 323 15.51 -0.03 -0.34
N LEU A 324 15.67 -1.36 -0.21
CA LEU A 324 15.07 -2.12 0.88
C LEU A 324 15.91 -1.92 2.15
N SER A 325 15.69 -0.77 2.79
CA SER A 325 16.42 -0.22 3.94
C SER A 325 16.55 -1.16 5.15
N HIS A 326 15.73 -2.21 5.25
CA HIS A 326 15.80 -3.19 6.35
C HIS A 326 16.98 -4.17 6.26
N LEU A 327 17.71 -4.25 5.14
CA LEU A 327 18.78 -5.24 4.95
C LEU A 327 20.20 -4.69 5.16
N GLN A 328 20.36 -3.39 5.38
CA GLN A 328 21.68 -2.79 5.66
C GLN A 328 22.33 -3.35 6.94
N GLU A 329 21.54 -3.87 7.89
CA GLU A 329 22.07 -4.50 9.11
C GLU A 329 22.49 -5.98 8.91
N ILE A 330 21.94 -6.69 7.93
CA ILE A 330 22.18 -8.14 7.73
C ILE A 330 23.35 -8.38 6.76
N LEU A 331 23.54 -7.47 5.80
CA LEU A 331 24.66 -7.52 4.87
C LEU A 331 25.85 -6.77 5.47
N ILE A 332 26.49 -7.39 6.47
CA ILE A 332 27.81 -6.96 6.93
C ILE A 332 28.71 -6.92 5.70
N GLU A 333 29.13 -5.72 5.27
CA GLU A 333 30.16 -5.56 4.27
C GLU A 333 31.34 -6.44 4.68
N THR A 334 31.75 -7.37 3.82
CA THR A 334 33.02 -8.06 4.02
C THR A 334 34.11 -7.00 4.04
N TYR A 335 34.55 -6.62 5.23
CA TYR A 335 35.65 -5.68 5.41
C TYR A 335 36.85 -6.21 4.61
N CYS A 336 37.16 -5.54 3.50
CA CYS A 336 38.46 -5.69 2.87
C CYS A 336 39.47 -5.04 3.82
N THR A 337 40.14 -5.85 4.64
CA THR A 337 41.25 -5.36 5.47
C THR A 337 42.34 -4.84 4.56
N ILE A 338 42.51 -3.52 4.50
CA ILE A 338 43.73 -2.91 3.97
C ILE A 338 44.85 -3.42 4.87
N ASN A 339 45.91 -4.01 4.31
CA ASN A 339 47.06 -4.49 5.10
C ASN A 339 47.65 -3.32 5.90
N ALA A 340 47.29 -3.22 7.18
CA ALA A 340 47.77 -2.16 8.04
C ALA A 340 49.28 -2.31 8.23
N GLN A 341 50.01 -1.19 8.20
CA GLN A 341 51.45 -1.20 8.38
C GLN A 341 51.81 -1.75 9.78
N LEU A 342 52.77 -2.68 9.84
CA LEU A 342 53.24 -3.22 11.12
C LEU A 342 53.83 -2.10 11.99
N PRO A 343 53.52 -2.06 13.30
CA PRO A 343 54.06 -1.05 14.20
C PRO A 343 55.59 -1.16 14.30
N LYS A 344 56.27 -0.02 14.48
CA LYS A 344 57.74 0.06 14.57
C LYS A 344 58.34 -0.90 15.60
N SER A 345 57.61 -1.20 16.67
CA SER A 345 57.99 -2.15 17.72
C SER A 345 58.13 -3.60 17.25
N ARG A 346 57.56 -3.96 16.09
CA ARG A 346 57.63 -5.30 15.48
C ARG A 346 58.65 -5.42 14.34
N VAL A 347 59.29 -4.31 13.94
CA VAL A 347 60.15 -4.23 12.75
C VAL A 347 61.57 -3.77 13.07
N LEU A 348 61.75 -2.93 14.10
CA LEU A 348 63.08 -2.42 14.48
C LEU A 348 63.86 -3.47 15.30
N GLU A 349 65.13 -3.69 14.93
CA GLU A 349 66.06 -4.52 15.69
C GLU A 349 66.36 -3.85 17.05
N LYS A 350 66.12 -4.59 18.13
CA LYS A 350 66.35 -4.17 19.52
C LYS A 350 66.84 -5.36 20.34
N HIS A 351 67.27 -5.12 21.58
CA HIS A 351 67.62 -6.22 22.49
C HIS A 351 66.38 -7.06 22.87
N PRO A 352 66.56 -8.36 23.20
CA PRO A 352 65.47 -9.21 23.68
C PRO A 352 64.70 -8.58 24.85
N PHE A 353 63.39 -8.82 24.91
CA PHE A 353 62.44 -8.29 25.90
C PHE A 353 62.32 -6.76 26.01
N THR A 354 62.90 -5.99 25.09
CA THR A 354 62.70 -4.52 25.04
C THR A 354 61.23 -4.13 24.78
N VAL A 355 60.51 -4.96 24.02
CA VAL A 355 59.07 -4.85 23.82
C VAL A 355 58.48 -6.22 24.13
N THR A 356 57.68 -6.28 25.18
CA THR A 356 57.08 -7.53 25.67
C THR A 356 55.57 -7.42 25.61
N GLY A 357 54.94 -8.38 24.92
CA GLY A 357 53.51 -8.61 25.02
C GLY A 357 53.24 -9.54 26.20
N ILE A 358 52.22 -9.22 26.99
CA ILE A 358 51.81 -10.01 28.14
C ILE A 358 50.42 -10.55 27.82
N ASP A 359 50.21 -11.84 28.07
CA ASP A 359 48.90 -12.46 27.97
C ASP A 359 48.74 -13.54 29.04
N PHE A 360 47.51 -13.94 29.32
CA PHE A 360 47.21 -15.06 30.21
C PHE A 360 46.54 -16.17 29.42
N THR A 361 46.87 -17.42 29.73
CA THR A 361 46.09 -18.54 29.23
C THR A 361 44.73 -18.61 29.91
N ASP A 362 43.84 -19.43 29.35
CA ASP A 362 42.72 -19.95 30.09
C ASP A 362 43.18 -20.66 31.37
N PRO A 363 42.34 -20.70 32.42
CA PRO A 363 42.71 -21.26 33.70
C PRO A 363 43.01 -22.75 33.64
N VAL A 364 44.11 -23.13 34.27
CA VAL A 364 44.59 -24.50 34.40
C VAL A 364 44.41 -24.97 35.84
N SER A 365 43.97 -26.21 36.02
CA SER A 365 43.88 -26.82 37.34
C SER A 365 45.21 -27.48 37.71
N ILE A 366 45.84 -26.99 38.77
CA ILE A 366 47.06 -27.57 39.32
C ILE A 366 46.72 -28.41 40.56
N ARG A 367 47.43 -29.54 40.73
CA ARG A 367 47.30 -30.36 41.93
C ARG A 367 48.22 -29.80 43.01
N SER A 368 47.63 -29.28 44.09
CA SER A 368 48.38 -28.82 45.26
C SER A 368 48.30 -29.88 46.36
N GLY A 369 49.33 -30.71 46.51
CA GLY A 369 49.43 -31.67 47.61
C GLY A 369 48.24 -32.64 47.73
N LYS A 370 47.85 -32.94 48.98
CA LYS A 370 46.93 -34.05 49.31
C LYS A 370 45.44 -33.77 49.14
N ASP A 371 44.98 -32.53 48.98
CA ASP A 371 43.58 -32.25 48.66
C ASP A 371 43.40 -30.87 48.00
N ALA A 372 42.49 -30.83 47.02
CA ALA A 372 42.02 -29.72 46.18
C ALA A 372 42.84 -29.35 44.91
N ASN A 373 42.15 -29.41 43.76
CA ASN A 373 42.59 -28.78 42.52
C ASN A 373 42.50 -27.27 42.69
N GLN A 374 43.65 -26.58 42.59
CA GLN A 374 43.68 -25.12 42.61
C GLN A 374 43.61 -24.59 41.19
N LYS A 375 42.75 -23.60 40.96
CA LYS A 375 42.70 -22.85 39.70
C LYS A 375 43.92 -21.94 39.65
N SER A 376 44.67 -21.97 38.55
CA SER A 376 45.85 -21.14 38.33
C SER A 376 45.91 -20.75 36.86
N TYR A 377 46.75 -19.77 36.55
CA TYR A 377 46.87 -19.19 35.22
C TYR A 377 48.33 -19.22 34.82
N ILE A 378 48.57 -19.30 33.53
CA ILE A 378 49.92 -19.23 32.97
C ILE A 378 50.07 -17.86 32.34
N THR A 379 50.98 -17.05 32.86
CA THR A 379 51.36 -15.76 32.28
C THR A 379 52.37 -15.99 31.17
N LEU A 380 52.09 -15.44 29.99
CA LEU A 380 52.92 -15.53 28.79
C LEU A 380 53.58 -14.17 28.54
N PHE A 381 54.89 -14.11 28.67
CA PHE A 381 55.71 -12.96 28.30
C PHE A 381 56.34 -13.23 26.93
N THR A 382 55.80 -12.58 25.90
CA THR A 382 56.26 -12.73 24.51
C THR A 382 57.13 -11.56 24.11
N CYS A 383 58.38 -11.81 23.72
CA CYS A 383 59.23 -10.78 23.15
C CYS A 383 58.78 -10.46 21.72
N ALA A 384 58.37 -9.23 21.46
CA ALA A 384 57.96 -8.81 20.11
C ALA A 384 59.15 -8.75 19.12
N VAL A 385 60.38 -8.70 19.62
CA VAL A 385 61.62 -8.55 18.85
C VAL A 385 62.17 -9.90 18.38
N THR A 386 62.37 -10.85 19.30
CA THR A 386 62.93 -12.19 18.99
C THR A 386 61.89 -13.29 18.91
N ARG A 387 60.62 -13.01 19.28
CA ARG A 387 59.57 -14.02 19.50
C ARG A 387 59.88 -15.05 20.59
N ALA A 388 60.87 -14.78 21.44
CA ALA A 388 61.12 -15.58 22.64
C ALA A 388 59.90 -15.54 23.58
N LEU A 389 59.61 -16.67 24.22
CA LEU A 389 58.50 -16.84 25.13
C LEU A 389 59.04 -17.19 26.53
N HIS A 390 58.66 -16.41 27.52
CA HIS A 390 58.88 -16.70 28.94
C HIS A 390 57.52 -16.97 29.60
N ILE A 391 57.47 -17.97 30.46
CA ILE A 391 56.22 -18.53 30.96
C ILE A 391 56.31 -18.68 32.48
N GLU A 392 55.31 -18.14 33.19
CA GLU A 392 55.24 -18.22 34.65
C GLU A 392 53.85 -18.67 35.12
N LEU A 393 53.83 -19.48 36.19
CA LEU A 393 52.59 -19.96 36.79
C LEU A 393 52.17 -19.01 37.91
N VAL A 394 50.94 -18.48 37.82
CA VAL A 394 50.37 -17.55 38.80
C VAL A 394 49.07 -18.12 39.33
N THR A 395 48.84 -17.98 40.65
CA THR A 395 47.65 -18.54 41.30
C THR A 395 46.36 -17.78 41.01
N ASP A 396 46.46 -16.50 40.62
CA ASP A 396 45.32 -15.64 40.30
C ASP A 396 45.76 -14.48 39.38
N ILE A 397 44.85 -13.93 38.59
CA ILE A 397 45.10 -12.83 37.62
C ILE A 397 45.16 -11.44 38.28
N THR A 398 45.26 -11.38 39.60
CA THR A 398 45.34 -10.11 40.32
C THR A 398 46.69 -9.45 40.12
N THR A 399 46.70 -8.11 40.04
CA THR A 399 47.92 -7.30 39.84
C THR A 399 49.01 -7.62 40.87
N LYS A 400 48.63 -7.93 42.11
CA LYS A 400 49.57 -8.28 43.17
C LYS A 400 50.34 -9.56 42.84
N ASN A 401 49.64 -10.62 42.41
CA ASN A 401 50.28 -11.89 42.08
C ASN A 401 51.05 -11.82 40.76
N PHE A 402 50.60 -10.97 39.82
CA PHE A 402 51.32 -10.68 38.58
C PHE A 402 52.61 -9.87 38.78
N ILE A 403 52.71 -9.02 39.80
CA ILE A 403 53.97 -8.29 40.11
C ILE A 403 54.96 -9.17 40.89
N LEU A 404 54.45 -10.19 41.59
CA LEU A 404 55.25 -11.11 42.40
C LEU A 404 55.76 -12.33 41.63
N SER A 405 55.23 -12.58 40.44
CA SER A 405 55.82 -13.49 39.44
C SER A 405 57.01 -12.80 38.79
#